data_AF-A0A367XYS8-F1
#
_entry.id   AF-A0A367XYS8-F1
#
_cell.length_a   1.000
_cell.length_b   1.000
_cell.length_c   1.000
_cell.angle_alpha   90.00
_cell.angle_beta   90.00
_cell.angle_gamma   90.00
#
_symmetry.space_group_name_H-M   'P 1'
#
loop_
_entity.id
_entity.type
_entity.pdbx_description
1 polymer ?
#
loop_
_entity_poly.entity_id
_entity_poly.type
_entity_poly.pdbx_seq_one_letter_code
_entity_poly.pdbx_strand_id
1 'polypeptide(L)'
;MSNLLDLINHDDDGYLPSPPPPQPPQPAQEPQQQQEEAAEDQLERIKTHFPAARIKKIMQSDEEIGKVAQATPIIVGRALEIFMANLKQGVKRITASHVKSAIENAEQFDFLVEAVEKYPSLKN
;
A
#
# COMPACT_ATOMS: atom_id res chain seq x y z
N MET A 1 43.92 -49.58 -42.98
CA MET A 1 43.09 -48.40 -43.31
C MET A 1 43.21 -47.47 -42.13
N SER A 2 44.13 -46.52 -42.26
CA SER A 2 44.52 -45.59 -41.19
C SER A 2 43.62 -44.36 -41.26
N ASN A 3 43.05 -43.97 -40.12
CA ASN A 3 42.20 -42.77 -40.02
C ASN A 3 43.06 -41.51 -40.24
N LEU A 4 42.62 -40.67 -41.17
CA LEU A 4 43.31 -39.49 -41.69
C LEU A 4 43.15 -38.24 -40.78
N LEU A 5 42.90 -38.39 -39.48
CA LEU A 5 42.61 -37.26 -38.59
C LEU A 5 43.57 -37.05 -37.40
N ASP A 6 44.63 -37.84 -37.27
CA ASP A 6 45.60 -37.72 -36.16
C ASP A 6 46.97 -37.15 -36.58
N LEU A 7 47.03 -36.31 -37.61
CA LEU A 7 48.31 -35.75 -38.06
C LEU A 7 48.32 -34.24 -38.34
N ILE A 8 47.67 -33.46 -37.47
CA ILE A 8 47.97 -32.03 -37.35
C ILE A 8 48.01 -31.67 -35.85
N ASN A 9 49.06 -32.14 -35.19
CA ASN A 9 49.61 -31.47 -34.01
C ASN A 9 50.87 -30.76 -34.48
N HIS A 10 50.82 -29.43 -34.56
CA HIS A 10 51.85 -28.46 -34.16
C HIS A 10 51.52 -27.16 -34.91
N ASP A 11 51.02 -26.16 -34.19
CA ASP A 11 51.80 -24.94 -33.96
C ASP A 11 51.05 -24.03 -32.97
N ASP A 12 51.86 -23.57 -32.03
CA ASP A 12 51.70 -22.48 -31.08
C ASP A 12 51.13 -21.23 -31.74
N ASP A 13 49.91 -20.83 -31.39
CA ASP A 13 49.43 -19.46 -31.59
C ASP A 13 48.36 -19.19 -30.52
N GLY A 14 48.66 -18.26 -29.61
CA GLY A 14 47.85 -17.89 -28.45
C GLY A 14 46.47 -17.34 -28.82
N TYR A 15 45.51 -18.23 -29.07
CA TYR A 15 44.10 -17.88 -29.21
C TYR A 15 43.50 -17.54 -27.85
N LEU A 16 43.72 -16.30 -27.40
CA LEU A 16 42.86 -15.70 -26.39
C LEU A 16 41.45 -15.59 -26.99
N PRO A 17 40.40 -16.13 -26.33
CA PRO A 17 39.04 -15.93 -26.80
C PRO A 17 38.77 -14.42 -26.85
N SER A 18 38.33 -13.92 -28.00
CA SER A 18 37.96 -12.51 -28.18
C SER A 18 36.91 -12.12 -27.13
N PRO A 19 36.98 -10.90 -26.55
CA PRO A 19 35.93 -10.45 -25.65
C PRO A 19 34.59 -10.46 -26.42
N PRO A 20 33.50 -10.91 -25.79
CA PRO A 20 32.20 -10.89 -26.43
C PRO A 20 31.87 -9.46 -26.87
N PRO A 21 31.20 -9.27 -28.03
CA PRO A 21 30.77 -7.95 -28.46
C PRO A 21 29.93 -7.30 -27.35
N PRO A 22 29.98 -5.96 -27.19
CA PRO A 22 29.14 -5.28 -26.22
C PRO A 22 27.69 -5.69 -26.46
N GLN A 23 27.11 -6.40 -25.49
CA GLN A 23 25.70 -6.74 -25.53
C GLN A 23 24.92 -5.42 -25.58
N PRO A 24 23.87 -5.29 -26.41
CA PRO A 24 22.97 -4.15 -26.30
C PRO A 24 22.50 -4.06 -24.85
N PRO A 25 22.31 -2.85 -24.30
CA PRO A 25 21.87 -2.70 -22.91
C PRO A 25 20.64 -3.58 -22.73
N GLN A 26 20.80 -4.65 -21.93
CA GLN A 26 19.65 -5.40 -21.46
C GLN A 26 18.75 -4.38 -20.78
N PRO A 27 17.43 -4.38 -21.04
CA PRO A 27 16.54 -3.59 -20.21
C PRO A 27 16.82 -4.01 -18.77
N ALA A 28 17.35 -3.08 -17.97
CA ALA A 28 17.53 -3.29 -16.55
C ALA A 28 16.18 -3.76 -16.03
N GLN A 29 16.08 -5.02 -15.63
CA GLN A 29 14.90 -5.51 -14.95
C GLN A 29 14.81 -4.67 -13.68
N GLU A 30 13.88 -3.72 -13.69
CA GLU A 30 13.62 -2.85 -12.57
C GLU A 30 13.34 -3.73 -11.33
N PRO A 31 13.95 -3.48 -10.17
CA PRO A 31 13.68 -4.24 -8.93
C PRO A 31 12.24 -4.10 -8.40
N GLN A 32 11.30 -3.57 -9.19
CA GLN A 32 10.00 -3.09 -8.73
C GLN A 32 9.00 -4.23 -8.48
N GLN A 33 9.09 -5.35 -9.21
CA GLN A 33 8.08 -6.43 -9.10
C GLN A 33 8.19 -7.25 -7.80
N GLN A 34 9.38 -7.46 -7.25
CA GLN A 34 9.55 -8.27 -6.03
C GLN A 34 9.20 -7.51 -4.73
N GLN A 35 9.15 -6.17 -4.77
CA GLN A 35 8.81 -5.36 -3.59
C GLN A 35 7.30 -5.22 -3.40
N GLU A 36 6.49 -5.33 -4.46
CA GLU A 36 5.03 -5.24 -4.37
C GLU A 36 4.40 -6.51 -3.77
N GLU A 37 4.86 -7.72 -4.13
CA GLU A 37 4.31 -8.98 -3.59
C GLU A 37 4.50 -9.12 -2.07
N ALA A 38 5.65 -8.71 -1.52
CA ALA A 38 5.91 -8.78 -0.08
C ALA A 38 5.05 -7.79 0.73
N ALA A 39 4.64 -6.68 0.12
CA ALA A 39 3.75 -5.70 0.75
C ALA A 39 2.29 -6.19 0.77
N GLU A 40 1.88 -7.00 -0.21
CA GLU A 40 0.53 -7.56 -0.30
C GLU A 40 0.25 -8.59 0.81
N ASP A 41 1.17 -9.53 1.10
CA ASP A 41 0.99 -10.52 2.19
C ASP A 41 0.83 -9.86 3.57
N GLN A 42 1.56 -8.76 3.81
CA GLN A 42 1.46 -8.00 5.06
C GLN A 42 0.12 -7.27 5.18
N LEU A 43 -0.48 -6.91 4.04
CA LEU A 43 -1.74 -6.18 3.98
C LEU A 43 -2.94 -7.11 4.23
N GLU A 44 -2.86 -8.38 3.83
CA GLU A 44 -3.87 -9.40 4.16
C GLU A 44 -3.99 -9.67 5.67
N ARG A 45 -2.90 -9.48 6.41
CA ARG A 45 -2.91 -9.60 7.88
C ARG A 45 -3.73 -8.50 8.54
N ILE A 46 -3.87 -7.34 7.89
CA ILE A 46 -4.67 -6.22 8.37
C ILE A 46 -6.12 -6.43 7.93
N LYS A 47 -6.88 -7.11 8.79
CA LYS A 47 -8.31 -7.31 8.59
C LYS A 47 -9.08 -6.08 9.08
N THR A 48 -9.97 -5.57 8.24
CA THR A 48 -10.92 -4.50 8.56
C THR A 48 -12.29 -4.81 7.94
N HIS A 49 -13.36 -4.43 8.64
CA HIS A 49 -14.73 -4.52 8.12
C HIS A 49 -15.06 -3.43 7.10
N PHE A 50 -14.20 -2.41 6.93
CA PHE A 50 -14.42 -1.35 5.98
C PHE A 50 -13.88 -1.71 4.58
N PRO A 51 -14.70 -1.65 3.51
CA PRO A 51 -14.23 -1.99 2.17
C PRO A 51 -13.23 -0.95 1.64
N ALA A 52 -12.00 -1.40 1.33
CA ALA A 52 -10.93 -0.56 0.79
C ALA A 52 -11.35 0.23 -0.46
N ALA A 53 -12.11 -0.39 -1.37
CA ALA A 53 -12.62 0.28 -2.57
C ALA A 53 -13.56 1.46 -2.26
N ARG A 54 -14.35 1.36 -1.18
CA ARG A 54 -15.25 2.44 -0.77
C ARG A 54 -14.46 3.61 -0.19
N ILE A 55 -13.45 3.32 0.62
CA ILE A 55 -12.52 4.32 1.18
C ILE A 55 -11.80 5.02 0.04
N LYS A 56 -11.21 4.27 -0.90
CA LYS A 56 -10.53 4.82 -2.08
C LYS A 56 -11.42 5.75 -2.88
N LYS A 57 -12.70 5.40 -3.08
CA LYS A 57 -13.67 6.24 -3.81
C LYS A 57 -13.97 7.56 -3.10
N ILE A 58 -14.01 7.57 -1.77
CA ILE A 58 -14.20 8.80 -0.98
C ILE A 58 -12.92 9.63 -0.97
N MET A 59 -11.75 9.00 -0.86
CA MET A 59 -10.47 9.71 -0.97
C MET A 59 -10.34 10.40 -2.33
N GLN A 60 -10.66 9.71 -3.42
CA GLN A 60 -10.56 10.26 -4.78
C GLN A 60 -11.77 11.11 -5.21
N SER A 61 -12.73 11.39 -4.32
CA SER A 61 -13.70 12.45 -4.61
C SER A 61 -13.08 13.84 -4.42
N ASP A 62 -11.94 13.91 -3.74
CA ASP A 62 -11.10 15.09 -3.69
C ASP A 62 -10.18 15.13 -4.91
N GLU A 63 -10.24 16.21 -5.69
CA GLU A 63 -9.47 16.38 -6.93
C GLU A 63 -7.96 16.52 -6.65
N GLU A 64 -7.57 16.94 -5.45
CA GLU A 64 -6.17 17.07 -5.05
C GLU A 64 -5.55 15.69 -4.74
N ILE A 65 -6.37 14.67 -4.47
CA ILE A 65 -5.92 13.31 -4.14
C ILE A 65 -5.76 12.51 -5.44
N GLY A 66 -4.54 12.52 -5.99
CA GLY A 66 -4.17 11.78 -7.21
C GLY A 66 -4.12 10.25 -7.05
N LYS A 67 -2.96 9.64 -7.33
CA LYS A 67 -2.78 8.19 -7.19
C LYS A 67 -2.61 7.81 -5.73
N VAL A 68 -3.41 6.84 -5.27
CA VAL A 68 -3.37 6.33 -3.89
C VAL A 68 -2.72 4.94 -3.90
N ALA A 69 -1.77 4.72 -2.99
CA ALA A 69 -1.12 3.42 -2.80
C ALA A 69 -2.12 2.37 -2.28
N GLN A 70 -1.89 1.09 -2.59
CA GLN A 70 -2.82 0.00 -2.21
C GLN A 70 -2.98 -0.14 -0.69
N ALA A 71 -1.91 0.10 0.08
CA ALA A 71 -1.94 -0.02 1.53
C ALA A 71 -2.80 1.06 2.22
N THR A 72 -2.89 2.26 1.63
CA THR A 72 -3.48 3.43 2.31
C THR A 72 -4.96 3.22 2.67
N PRO A 73 -5.86 2.78 1.77
CA PRO A 73 -7.27 2.58 2.12
C PRO A 73 -7.48 1.49 3.18
N ILE A 74 -6.61 0.48 3.24
CA ILE A 74 -6.73 -0.64 4.18
C ILE A 74 -6.33 -0.21 5.59
N ILE A 75 -5.23 0.54 5.72
CA ILE A 75 -4.79 1.12 6.99
C ILE A 75 -5.84 2.12 7.51
N VAL A 76 -6.38 2.96 6.62
CA VAL A 76 -7.48 3.87 6.96
C VAL A 76 -8.70 3.10 7.46
N GLY A 77 -9.05 1.97 6.82
CA GLY A 77 -10.13 1.10 7.29
C GLY A 77 -9.92 0.61 8.73
N ARG A 78 -8.70 0.22 9.09
CA ARG A 78 -8.37 -0.16 10.48
C ARG A 78 -8.44 1.03 11.44
N ALA A 79 -7.94 2.19 11.04
CA ALA A 79 -8.04 3.41 11.84
C ALA A 79 -9.50 3.81 12.10
N LEU A 80 -10.40 3.64 11.12
CA LEU A 80 -11.82 3.89 11.27
C LEU A 80 -12.49 2.99 12.32
N GLU A 81 -12.07 1.73 12.46
CA GLU A 81 -12.58 0.85 13.52
C GLU A 81 -12.21 1.37 14.91
N ILE A 82 -10.95 1.77 15.09
CA ILE A 82 -10.46 2.33 16.35
C ILE A 82 -11.17 3.66 16.63
N PHE A 83 -11.34 4.49 15.62
CA PHE A 83 -12.10 5.74 15.71
C PHE A 83 -13.54 5.50 16.18
N MET A 84 -14.25 4.54 15.58
CA MET A 84 -15.61 4.19 16.03
C MET A 84 -15.61 3.68 17.47
N ALA A 85 -14.66 2.81 17.85
CA ALA A 85 -14.58 2.30 19.22
C ALA A 85 -14.39 3.43 20.25
N ASN A 86 -13.56 4.43 19.92
CA ASN A 86 -13.35 5.60 20.77
C ASN A 86 -14.61 6.48 20.86
N LEU A 87 -15.39 6.58 19.77
CA LEU A 87 -16.66 7.33 19.75
C LEU A 87 -17.78 6.64 20.55
N LYS A 88 -17.77 5.30 20.64
CA LYS A 88 -18.88 4.51 21.23
C LYS A 88 -18.79 4.33 22.75
N GLN A 89 -17.77 4.86 23.44
CA GLN A 89 -17.48 4.45 24.82
C GLN A 89 -18.67 4.69 25.77
N GLY A 90 -19.23 3.59 26.30
CA GLY A 90 -20.19 3.62 27.41
C GLY A 90 -21.69 3.62 27.06
N VAL A 91 -22.10 3.60 25.78
CA VAL A 91 -23.53 3.68 25.41
C VAL A 91 -24.03 2.51 24.56
N LYS A 92 -25.17 1.91 24.95
CA LYS A 92 -25.81 0.80 24.21
C LYS A 92 -26.43 1.25 22.87
N ARG A 93 -26.83 2.52 22.78
CA ARG A 93 -27.41 3.13 21.56
C ARG A 93 -26.79 4.51 21.37
N ILE A 94 -26.27 4.74 20.18
CA ILE A 94 -25.67 6.03 19.81
C ILE A 94 -26.72 6.87 19.10
N THR A 95 -26.82 8.13 19.54
CA THR A 95 -27.65 9.16 18.92
C THR A 95 -26.75 10.32 18.51
N ALA A 96 -27.25 11.23 17.65
CA ALA A 96 -26.48 12.39 17.20
C ALA A 96 -25.93 13.23 18.36
N SER A 97 -26.68 13.35 19.46
CA SER A 97 -26.23 14.06 20.66
C SER A 97 -25.02 13.41 21.33
N HIS A 98 -24.94 12.07 21.39
CA HIS A 98 -23.78 11.37 21.95
C HIS A 98 -22.53 11.62 21.11
N VAL A 99 -22.69 11.63 19.78
CA VAL A 99 -21.59 11.92 18.84
C VAL A 99 -21.08 13.35 19.04
N LYS A 100 -22.00 14.32 19.13
CA LYS A 100 -21.64 15.73 19.38
C LYS A 100 -20.88 15.90 20.70
N SER A 101 -21.39 15.33 21.79
CA SER A 101 -20.71 15.40 23.09
C SER A 101 -19.35 14.69 23.08
N ALA A 102 -19.19 13.57 22.38
CA ALA A 102 -17.89 12.89 22.28
C ALA A 102 -16.86 13.74 21.51
N ILE A 103 -17.30 14.46 20.48
CA ILE A 103 -16.45 15.37 19.70
C ILE A 103 -16.05 16.60 20.53
N GLU A 104 -17.00 17.25 21.20
CA GLU A 104 -16.74 18.46 22.01
C GLU A 104 -15.81 18.20 23.21
N ASN A 105 -15.77 16.97 23.73
CA ASN A 105 -14.94 16.59 24.88
C ASN A 105 -13.55 16.05 24.50
N ALA A 106 -13.28 15.84 23.21
CA ALA A 106 -12.01 15.27 22.74
C ALA A 106 -11.32 16.21 21.75
N GLU A 107 -10.24 16.85 22.18
CA GLU A 107 -9.45 17.80 21.36
C GLU A 107 -9.01 17.20 20.00
N GLN A 108 -8.71 15.91 19.96
CA GLN A 108 -8.35 15.18 18.73
C GLN A 108 -9.47 15.15 17.68
N PHE A 109 -10.71 15.46 18.05
CA PHE A 109 -11.88 15.48 17.17
C PHE A 109 -12.33 16.90 16.78
N ASP A 110 -11.53 17.94 17.06
CA ASP A 110 -11.87 19.34 16.76
C ASP A 110 -12.26 19.55 15.28
N PHE A 111 -11.62 18.82 14.36
CA PHE A 111 -11.95 18.83 12.92
C PHE A 111 -13.39 18.43 12.58
N LEU A 112 -14.14 17.85 13.53
CA LEU A 112 -15.54 17.43 13.37
C LEU A 112 -16.54 18.39 14.00
N VAL A 113 -16.10 19.42 14.73
CA VAL A 113 -16.99 20.34 15.48
C VAL A 113 -17.98 21.02 14.55
N GLU A 114 -17.50 21.59 13.44
CA GLU A 114 -18.35 22.24 12.43
C GLU A 114 -19.37 21.26 11.82
N ALA A 115 -18.98 20.00 11.60
CA ALA A 115 -19.85 18.99 11.00
C ALA A 115 -21.05 18.61 11.90
N VAL A 116 -20.91 18.76 13.23
CA VAL A 116 -21.94 18.37 14.21
C VAL A 116 -22.70 19.54 14.83
N GLU A 117 -22.35 20.78 14.50
CA GLU A 117 -22.92 21.99 15.09
C GLU A 117 -24.45 21.98 15.07
N LYS A 118 -25.06 21.58 13.94
CA LYS A 118 -26.51 21.53 13.71
C LYS A 118 -27.29 20.57 14.61
N TYR A 119 -26.62 19.67 15.34
CA TYR A 119 -27.29 18.70 16.20
C TYR A 119 -27.36 19.20 17.66
N PRO A 120 -28.41 18.84 18.41
CA PRO A 120 -28.49 19.17 19.82
C PRO A 120 -27.45 18.37 20.62
N SER A 121 -26.71 19.04 21.50
CA SER A 121 -25.87 18.37 22.50
C SER A 121 -26.74 17.72 23.58
N LEU A 122 -26.23 16.65 24.21
CA LEU A 122 -26.88 16.12 25.42
C LEU A 122 -26.75 17.20 26.51
N LYS A 123 -27.88 17.82 26.85
CA LYS A 123 -27.98 18.60 28.08
C LYS A 123 -27.93 17.61 29.24
N ASN A 124 -26.92 17.75 30.09
CA ASN A 124 -26.92 17.15 31.42
C ASN A 124 -28.07 17.75 32.25
#